data_AF-A0A1G2BX75-F1
#
_entry.id   AF-A0A1G2BX75-F1
#
_cell.length_a   1.000
_cell.length_b   1.000
_cell.length_c   1.000
_cell.angle_alpha   90.00
_cell.angle_beta   90.00
_cell.angle_gamma   90.00
#
_symmetry.space_group_name_H-M   'P 1'
#
loop_
_entity.id
_entity.type
_entity.pdbx_description
1 polymer ?
#
loop_
_entity_poly.entity_id
_entity_poly.type
_entity_poly.pdbx_seq_one_letter_code
_entity_poly.pdbx_strand_id
1 'polypeptide(L)'
;MKRLIAAALLVFACSNFAQADDQKELKTNRRDTAFHWLLGGYIVLQSADIYLTHRGTELGFEEANPVFDTGRSVIAAKAAIVPLTTWGLSAVHKKHPGLAKGLLIGLNAVYAGIVYHNMKVLKEVD
;
A
#
# COMPACT_ATOMS: atom_id res chain seq x y z
N MET A 1 17.11 -46.73 31.34
CA MET A 1 16.56 -45.42 31.78
C MET A 1 17.23 -44.20 31.12
N LYS A 2 18.56 -43.99 31.21
CA LYS A 2 19.21 -42.79 30.64
C LYS A 2 18.95 -42.52 29.14
N ARG A 3 18.89 -43.57 28.30
CA ARG A 3 18.61 -43.45 26.86
C ARG A 3 17.16 -43.04 26.54
N LEU A 4 16.20 -43.42 27.37
CA LEU A 4 14.78 -43.05 27.20
C LEU A 4 14.54 -41.58 27.55
N ILE A 5 15.23 -41.06 28.57
CA ILE A 5 15.16 -39.65 28.98
C ILE A 5 15.78 -38.74 27.91
N ALA A 6 16.91 -39.15 27.33
CA ALA A 6 17.55 -38.41 26.25
C ALA A 6 16.66 -38.34 24.98
N ALA A 7 15.99 -39.45 24.62
CA ALA A 7 15.07 -39.47 23.49
C ALA A 7 13.84 -38.57 23.71
N ALA A 8 13.26 -38.58 24.91
CA ALA A 8 12.11 -37.74 25.26
C ALA A 8 12.45 -36.24 25.22
N LEU A 9 13.63 -35.84 25.71
CA LEU A 9 14.12 -34.46 25.64
C LEU A 9 14.35 -34.00 24.20
N LEU A 10 14.87 -34.88 23.33
CA LEU A 10 15.11 -34.57 21.93
C LEU A 10 13.80 -34.35 21.16
N VAL A 11 12.80 -35.21 21.39
CA VAL A 11 11.46 -35.07 20.79
C VAL A 11 10.82 -33.74 21.23
N PHE A 12 10.89 -33.43 22.53
CA PHE A 12 10.33 -32.18 23.06
C PHE A 12 11.03 -30.93 22.48
N ALA A 13 12.35 -30.97 22.30
CA ALA A 13 13.11 -29.88 21.66
C ALA A 13 12.75 -29.72 20.17
N CYS A 14 12.63 -30.82 19.42
CA CYS A 14 12.21 -30.79 18.02
C CYS A 14 10.77 -30.28 17.84
N SER A 15 9.83 -30.66 18.71
CA SER A 15 8.46 -30.17 18.67
C SER A 15 8.37 -28.66 18.92
N ASN A 16 9.14 -28.14 19.87
CA ASN A 16 9.19 -26.69 20.14
C ASN A 16 9.85 -25.92 18.98
N PHE A 17 10.86 -26.48 18.32
CA PHE A 17 11.49 -25.86 17.15
C PHE A 17 10.55 -25.81 15.95
N ALA A 18 9.86 -26.91 15.64
CA ALA A 18 8.88 -26.95 14.55
C ALA A 18 7.74 -25.95 14.78
N GLN A 19 7.22 -25.88 16.00
CA GLN A 19 6.14 -24.95 16.34
C GLN A 19 6.61 -23.47 16.28
N ALA A 20 7.86 -23.18 16.61
CA ALA A 20 8.42 -21.83 16.48
C ALA A 20 8.57 -21.40 15.00
N ASP A 21 8.93 -22.33 14.11
CA ASP A 21 9.09 -22.06 12.68
C ASP A 21 7.74 -21.82 12.00
N ASP A 22 6.73 -22.65 12.28
CA ASP A 22 5.36 -22.48 11.77
C ASP A 22 4.78 -21.11 12.16
N GLN A 23 5.00 -20.67 13.40
CA GLN A 23 4.54 -19.38 13.90
C GLN A 23 5.26 -18.20 13.23
N LYS A 24 6.52 -18.37 12.86
CA LYS A 24 7.32 -17.35 12.17
C LYS A 24 6.91 -17.22 10.71
N GLU A 25 6.62 -18.33 10.04
CA GLU A 25 6.12 -18.35 8.67
C GLU A 25 4.73 -17.68 8.57
N LEU A 26 3.79 -18.06 9.44
CA LEU A 26 2.45 -17.46 9.51
C LEU A 26 2.49 -15.94 9.72
N LYS A 27 3.35 -15.46 10.62
CA LYS A 27 3.53 -14.02 10.89
C LYS A 27 4.11 -13.29 9.68
N THR A 28 5.00 -13.93 8.93
CA THR A 28 5.62 -13.36 7.72
C THR A 28 4.59 -13.26 6.60
N ASN A 29 3.84 -14.34 6.35
CA ASN A 29 2.80 -14.39 5.33
C ASN A 29 1.72 -13.32 5.58
N ARG A 30 1.20 -13.21 6.82
CA ARG A 30 0.23 -12.16 7.19
C ARG A 30 0.77 -10.74 6.99
N ARG A 31 2.06 -10.51 7.28
CA ARG A 31 2.70 -9.18 7.11
C ARG A 31 2.81 -8.80 5.63
N ASP A 32 3.09 -9.76 4.77
CA ASP A 32 3.15 -9.53 3.32
C ASP A 32 1.76 -9.36 2.72
N THR A 33 0.76 -10.14 3.15
CA THR A 33 -0.63 -9.95 2.72
C THR A 33 -1.12 -8.53 3.04
N ALA A 34 -0.87 -8.03 4.25
CA ALA A 34 -1.28 -6.68 4.65
C ALA A 34 -0.62 -5.58 3.80
N PHE A 35 0.66 -5.75 3.43
CA PHE A 35 1.35 -4.82 2.55
C PHE A 35 0.68 -4.76 1.16
N HIS A 36 0.37 -5.91 0.56
CA HIS A 36 -0.28 -5.95 -0.76
C HIS A 36 -1.69 -5.35 -0.74
N TRP A 37 -2.47 -5.55 0.32
CA TRP A 37 -3.78 -4.89 0.47
C TRP A 37 -3.66 -3.37 0.55
N LEU A 38 -2.74 -2.88 1.37
CA LEU A 38 -2.49 -1.43 1.50
C LEU A 38 -1.99 -0.82 0.18
N LEU A 39 -1.13 -1.54 -0.54
CA LEU A 39 -0.62 -1.12 -1.85
C LEU A 39 -1.73 -1.11 -2.90
N GLY A 40 -2.59 -2.13 -2.91
CA GLY A 40 -3.77 -2.19 -3.77
C GLY A 40 -4.72 -1.02 -3.52
N GLY A 41 -5.01 -0.72 -2.24
CA GLY A 41 -5.82 0.44 -1.86
C GLY A 41 -5.23 1.76 -2.37
N TYR A 42 -3.91 1.94 -2.24
CA TYR A 42 -3.22 3.11 -2.76
C TYR A 42 -3.38 3.26 -4.28
N ILE A 43 -3.20 2.17 -5.03
CA ILE A 43 -3.33 2.17 -6.50
C ILE A 43 -4.77 2.51 -6.91
N VAL A 44 -5.78 1.98 -6.20
CA VAL A 44 -7.19 2.27 -6.46
C VAL A 44 -7.49 3.76 -6.22
N LEU A 45 -7.03 4.32 -5.10
CA LEU A 45 -7.24 5.73 -4.78
C LEU A 45 -6.56 6.66 -5.79
N GLN A 46 -5.34 6.32 -6.24
CA GLN A 46 -4.65 7.09 -7.27
C GLN A 46 -5.36 7.03 -8.62
N SER A 47 -5.86 5.85 -8.99
CA SER A 47 -6.66 5.69 -10.22
C SER A 47 -7.95 6.52 -10.15
N ALA A 48 -8.60 6.55 -8.98
CA ALA A 48 -9.78 7.37 -8.75
C ALA A 48 -9.46 8.88 -8.85
N ASP A 49 -8.36 9.33 -8.25
CA ASP A 49 -7.91 10.72 -8.34
C ASP A 49 -7.64 11.15 -9.79
N ILE A 50 -6.96 10.30 -10.58
CA ILE A 50 -6.73 10.54 -12.01
C ILE A 50 -8.05 10.63 -12.77
N TYR A 51 -8.99 9.71 -12.51
CA TYR A 51 -10.30 9.72 -13.15
C TYR A 51 -11.09 11.00 -12.83
N LEU A 52 -11.13 11.42 -11.56
CA LEU A 52 -11.81 12.65 -11.15
C LEU A 52 -11.13 13.90 -11.74
N THR A 53 -9.80 13.91 -11.81
CA THR A 53 -9.04 15.00 -12.46
C THR A 53 -9.41 15.10 -13.94
N HIS A 54 -9.45 13.96 -14.65
CA HIS A 54 -9.87 13.90 -16.05
C HIS A 54 -11.29 14.43 -16.23
N ARG A 55 -12.22 13.96 -15.40
CA ARG A 55 -13.62 14.39 -15.45
C ARG A 55 -13.77 15.88 -15.15
N GLY A 56 -13.05 16.42 -14.17
CA GLY A 56 -13.04 17.85 -13.86
C GLY A 56 -12.55 18.69 -15.03
N THR A 57 -11.48 18.24 -15.70
CA THR A 57 -10.96 18.91 -16.91
C THR A 57 -11.99 18.93 -18.03
N GLU A 58 -12.75 17.83 -18.24
CA GLU A 58 -13.83 17.79 -19.25
C GLU A 58 -14.97 18.78 -18.94
N LEU A 59 -15.24 19.01 -17.65
CA LEU A 59 -16.26 19.97 -17.20
C LEU A 59 -15.76 21.42 -17.17
N GLY A 60 -14.53 21.69 -17.62
CA GLY A 60 -13.96 23.02 -17.67
C GLY A 60 -13.31 23.50 -16.37
N PHE A 61 -13.08 22.61 -15.40
CA PHE A 61 -12.23 22.95 -14.24
C PHE A 61 -10.76 22.93 -14.65
N GLU A 62 -10.10 24.07 -14.45
CA GLU A 62 -8.65 24.11 -14.45
C GLU A 62 -8.14 23.69 -13.07
N GLU A 63 -7.25 22.68 -13.06
CA GLU A 63 -6.55 22.28 -11.85
C GLU A 63 -5.77 23.49 -11.32
N ALA A 64 -6.01 23.91 -10.07
CA ALA A 64 -5.34 25.06 -9.45
C ALA A 64 -3.85 24.82 -9.12
N ASN A 65 -3.20 23.87 -9.80
CA ASN A 65 -1.83 23.48 -9.54
C ASN A 65 -0.87 24.41 -10.29
N PRO A 66 -0.14 25.31 -9.61
CA PRO A 66 0.71 26.32 -10.26
C PRO A 66 1.93 25.74 -10.99
N VAL A 67 2.15 24.42 -10.88
CA VAL A 67 3.29 23.70 -11.50
C VAL A 67 2.94 23.14 -12.88
N PHE A 68 1.66 23.00 -13.22
CA PHE A 68 1.22 22.33 -14.45
C PHE A 68 0.28 23.22 -15.26
N ASP A 69 0.66 23.50 -16.49
CA ASP A 69 -0.05 24.45 -17.36
C ASP A 69 -1.35 23.89 -17.98
N THR A 70 -1.57 22.56 -17.90
CA THR A 70 -2.78 21.93 -18.48
C THR A 70 -3.26 20.72 -17.68
N GLY A 71 -4.57 20.45 -17.68
CA GLY A 71 -5.16 19.25 -17.07
C GLY A 71 -4.55 17.94 -17.60
N ARG A 72 -4.14 17.89 -18.88
CA ARG A 72 -3.42 16.73 -19.46
C ARG A 72 -2.05 16.51 -18.83
N SER A 73 -1.28 17.57 -18.59
CA SER A 73 0.03 17.46 -17.93
C SER A 73 -0.09 17.00 -16.47
N VAL A 74 -1.13 17.45 -15.76
CA VAL A 74 -1.45 16.98 -14.41
C VAL A 74 -1.79 15.48 -14.40
N ILE A 75 -2.66 15.04 -15.31
CA ILE A 75 -3.05 13.63 -15.43
C ILE A 75 -1.84 12.75 -15.75
N ALA A 76 -0.99 13.18 -16.69
CA ALA A 76 0.23 12.44 -17.04
C ALA A 76 1.20 12.36 -15.85
N ALA A 77 1.38 13.45 -15.10
CA ALA A 77 2.22 13.47 -13.92
C ALA A 77 1.68 12.55 -12.81
N LYS A 78 0.37 12.60 -12.53
CA LYS A 78 -0.30 11.69 -11.60
C LYS A 78 -0.16 10.23 -12.06
N ALA A 79 -0.36 9.94 -13.35
CA ALA A 79 -0.19 8.59 -13.89
C ALA A 79 1.25 8.08 -13.76
N ALA A 80 2.25 8.96 -13.94
CA ALA A 80 3.67 8.60 -13.79
C ALA A 80 4.08 8.37 -12.33
N ILE A 81 3.48 9.08 -11.37
CA ILE A 81 3.87 8.93 -9.96
C ILE A 81 3.44 7.59 -9.37
N VAL A 82 2.32 7.02 -9.81
CA VAL A 82 1.83 5.73 -9.32
C VAL A 82 2.86 4.59 -9.44
N PRO A 83 3.42 4.28 -10.63
CA PRO A 83 4.42 3.22 -10.75
C PRO A 83 5.72 3.56 -10.02
N LEU A 84 6.14 4.83 -10.01
CA LEU A 84 7.36 5.26 -9.29
C LEU A 84 7.24 5.05 -7.78
N THR A 85 6.12 5.46 -7.18
CA THR A 85 5.85 5.27 -5.76
C THR A 85 5.67 3.79 -5.43
N THR A 86 4.99 3.03 -6.29
CA THR A 86 4.80 1.57 -6.12
C THR A 86 6.14 0.85 -6.10
N TRP A 87 7.03 1.17 -7.05
CA TRP A 87 8.38 0.61 -7.11
C TRP A 87 9.21 1.00 -5.89
N GLY A 88 9.20 2.29 -5.51
CA GLY A 88 9.89 2.80 -4.33
C GLY A 88 9.43 2.12 -3.04
N LEU A 89 8.11 1.99 -2.83
CA LEU A 89 7.54 1.31 -1.67
C LEU A 89 7.89 -0.18 -1.63
N SER A 90 7.94 -0.84 -2.80
CA SER A 90 8.36 -2.24 -2.88
C SER A 90 9.84 -2.40 -2.50
N ALA A 91 10.70 -1.46 -2.92
CA ALA A 91 12.11 -1.44 -2.52
C ALA A 91 12.28 -1.16 -1.01
N VAL A 92 11.49 -0.24 -0.45
CA VAL A 92 11.48 0.04 0.99
C VAL A 92 10.95 -1.16 1.77
N HIS A 93 9.89 -1.84 1.31
CA HIS A 93 9.31 -3.01 1.99
C HIS A 93 10.33 -4.13 2.17
N LYS A 94 11.17 -4.38 1.16
CA LYS A 94 12.25 -5.37 1.23
C LYS A 94 13.26 -5.10 2.35
N LYS A 95 13.55 -3.83 2.65
CA LYS A 95 14.55 -3.44 3.67
C LYS A 95 13.92 -3.10 5.03
N HIS A 96 12.75 -2.48 5.01
CA HIS A 96 12.05 -1.89 6.16
C HIS A 96 10.53 -2.11 6.03
N PRO A 97 10.02 -3.34 6.22
CA PRO A 97 8.61 -3.67 5.97
C PRO A 97 7.63 -2.93 6.91
N GLY A 98 8.07 -2.58 8.12
CA GLY A 98 7.28 -1.76 9.04
C GLY A 98 7.09 -0.33 8.53
N LEU A 99 8.16 0.29 8.04
CA LEU A 99 8.14 1.64 7.50
C LEU A 99 7.29 1.72 6.22
N ALA A 100 7.46 0.76 5.31
CA ALA A 100 6.68 0.71 4.07
C ALA A 100 5.18 0.65 4.33
N LYS A 101 4.74 -0.17 5.30
CA LYS A 101 3.33 -0.22 5.71
C LYS A 101 2.86 1.07 6.36
N GLY A 102 3.66 1.67 7.24
CA GLY A 102 3.34 2.96 7.87
C GLY A 102 3.15 4.07 6.82
N LEU A 103 4.05 4.14 5.84
CA LEU A 103 3.94 5.06 4.71
C LEU A 103 2.67 4.80 3.90
N LEU A 104 2.38 3.54 3.57
CA LEU A 104 1.17 3.19 2.83
C LEU A 104 -0.12 3.55 3.57
N ILE A 105 -0.18 3.38 4.89
CA ILE A 105 -1.34 3.81 5.70
C ILE A 105 -1.53 5.32 5.57
N GLY A 106 -0.45 6.10 5.75
CA GLY A 106 -0.49 7.55 5.62
C GLY A 106 -0.91 8.00 4.22
N LEU A 107 -0.33 7.40 3.18
CA LEU A 107 -0.67 7.69 1.78
C LEU A 107 -2.14 7.37 1.49
N ASN A 108 -2.64 6.20 1.90
CA ASN A 108 -4.05 5.86 1.73
C ASN A 108 -4.97 6.88 2.42
N ALA A 109 -4.64 7.33 3.64
CA ALA A 109 -5.44 8.33 4.35
C ALA A 109 -5.47 9.69 3.61
N VAL A 110 -4.30 10.16 3.14
CA VAL A 110 -4.20 11.40 2.37
C VAL A 110 -4.99 11.32 1.07
N TYR A 111 -4.79 10.26 0.28
CA TYR A 111 -5.44 10.11 -1.02
C TYR A 111 -6.94 9.83 -0.90
N ALA A 112 -7.41 9.16 0.16
CA ALA A 112 -8.84 9.08 0.45
C ALA A 112 -9.46 10.47 0.66
N GLY A 113 -8.75 11.36 1.37
CA GLY A 113 -9.17 12.76 1.54
C GLY A 113 -9.23 13.53 0.22
N ILE A 114 -8.21 13.38 -0.64
CA ILE A 114 -8.16 14.02 -1.96
C ILE A 114 -9.32 13.53 -2.85
N VAL A 115 -9.51 12.21 -2.95
CA VAL A 115 -10.59 11.61 -3.73
C VAL A 115 -11.96 12.09 -3.24
N TYR A 116 -12.17 12.10 -1.91
CA TYR A 116 -13.41 12.61 -1.33
C TYR A 116 -13.65 14.09 -1.66
N HIS A 117 -12.62 14.93 -1.54
CA HIS A 117 -12.70 16.34 -1.88
C HIS A 117 -13.06 16.55 -3.36
N ASN A 118 -12.36 15.87 -4.27
CA ASN A 118 -12.59 15.97 -5.72
C ASN A 118 -13.98 15.47 -6.12
N MET A 119 -14.46 14.37 -5.51
CA MET A 119 -15.85 13.91 -5.70
C MET A 119 -16.87 14.94 -5.26
N LYS A 120 -16.65 15.60 -4.11
CA LYS A 120 -17.55 16.62 -3.61
C LYS A 120 -17.61 17.82 -4.56
N VAL A 121 -16.45 18.31 -5.00
CA VAL A 121 -16.36 19.42 -5.95
C VAL A 121 -17.11 19.07 -7.24
N LEU A 122 -16.82 17.91 -7.84
CA LEU A 122 -17.49 17.47 -9.09
C LEU A 122 -19.01 17.37 -8.96
N LYS A 123 -19.51 16.91 -7.81
CA LYS A 123 -20.95 16.80 -7.56
C LYS A 123 -21.66 18.17 -7.49
N GLU A 124 -20.95 19.24 -7.16
CA GLU A 124 -21.54 20.59 -7.10
C GLU A 124 -21.74 21.21 -8.50
N VAL A 125 -21.28 20.54 -9.56
CA VAL A 125 -21.18 21.08 -10.93
C VAL A 125 -21.84 20.22 -12.00
N ASP A 126 -22.09 18.93 -11.70
CA ASP A 126 -23.05 18.09 -12.45
C ASP A 126 -24.49 18.46 -12.09
#